data_AF-A0A9D8S0W0-F1
#
_entry.id   AF-A0A9D8S0W0-F1
#
_cell.length_a   1.000
_cell.length_b   1.000
_cell.length_c   1.000
_cell.angle_alpha   90.00
_cell.angle_beta   90.00
_cell.angle_gamma   90.00
#
_symmetry.space_group_name_H-M   'P 1'
#
loop_
_entity.id
_entity.type
_entity.pdbx_description
1 polymer ?
#
loop_
_entity_poly.entity_id
_entity_poly.type
_entity_poly.pdbx_seq_one_letter_code
_entity_poly.pdbx_strand_id
1 'polypeptide(L)'
;MLTIKEMFQDISSINEAVLVKLSDKLWEIGTLEEIREQVSPDLFLLHIGINMIGNWKCDGWWYVICEQAKLVPSIPKALEALGLYDLEIAFTNVISLFPDYTVFSNEEDSYYDIINFLQSTYCKVSDERLNRISFEKRKEMVKSIRQKVDTLELLTEPLWGEGAEQNGWKQILDFVILKKQKNM
;
A
#
# COMPACT_ATOMS: atom_id res chain seq x y z
N MET A 1 -3.74 -17.94 -16.40
CA MET A 1 -3.37 -17.05 -15.29
C MET A 1 -2.25 -16.16 -15.80
N LEU A 2 -2.51 -14.86 -15.96
CA LEU A 2 -1.56 -13.91 -16.55
C LEU A 2 -0.32 -13.77 -15.65
N THR A 3 0.87 -13.71 -16.23
CA THR A 3 2.15 -13.68 -15.52
C THR A 3 2.97 -12.43 -15.84
N ILE A 4 3.99 -12.14 -15.02
CA ILE A 4 4.96 -11.06 -15.30
C ILE A 4 5.65 -11.28 -16.65
N LYS A 5 5.97 -12.51 -17.02
CA LYS A 5 6.64 -12.80 -18.30
C LYS A 5 5.77 -12.39 -19.49
N GLU A 6 4.51 -12.80 -19.48
CA GLU A 6 3.54 -12.47 -20.55
C GLU A 6 3.28 -10.96 -20.61
N MET A 7 3.14 -10.30 -19.45
CA MET A 7 2.91 -8.85 -19.39
C MET A 7 4.05 -8.01 -19.94
N PHE A 8 5.30 -8.49 -19.84
CA PHE A 8 6.49 -7.75 -20.23
C PHE A 8 7.25 -8.37 -21.42
N GLN A 9 6.64 -9.26 -22.19
CA GLN A 9 7.32 -10.03 -23.24
C GLN A 9 7.88 -9.14 -24.36
N ASP A 10 7.17 -8.07 -24.72
CA ASP A 10 7.52 -7.16 -25.83
C ASP A 10 8.11 -5.82 -25.33
N ILE A 11 8.48 -5.75 -24.05
CA ILE A 11 8.95 -4.53 -23.40
C ILE A 11 10.46 -4.61 -23.22
N SER A 12 11.19 -3.82 -24.01
CA SER A 12 12.66 -3.75 -24.01
C SER A 12 13.23 -2.81 -22.94
N SER A 13 12.46 -1.81 -22.50
CA SER A 13 12.83 -0.88 -21.44
C SER A 13 11.63 -0.60 -20.54
N ILE A 14 11.84 -0.68 -19.22
CA ILE A 14 10.80 -0.46 -18.21
C ILE A 14 11.09 0.88 -17.53
N ASN A 15 10.12 1.78 -17.59
CA ASN A 15 10.12 3.05 -16.89
C ASN A 15 8.74 3.25 -16.24
N GLU A 16 8.56 4.34 -15.50
CA GLU A 16 7.31 4.64 -14.79
C GLU A 16 6.07 4.62 -15.71
N ALA A 17 6.15 5.25 -16.89
CA ALA A 17 5.02 5.28 -17.82
C ALA A 17 4.61 3.88 -18.31
N VAL A 18 5.57 2.95 -18.41
CA VAL A 18 5.28 1.55 -18.71
C VAL A 18 4.60 0.87 -17.52
N LEU A 19 5.10 1.10 -16.29
CA LEU A 19 4.51 0.52 -15.07
C LEU A 19 3.05 0.98 -14.87
N VAL A 20 2.77 2.26 -15.08
CA VAL A 20 1.41 2.82 -15.00
C VAL A 20 0.49 2.14 -16.01
N LYS A 21 0.88 2.08 -17.29
CA LYS A 21 0.08 1.40 -18.33
C LYS A 21 -0.18 -0.08 -18.05
N LEU A 22 0.77 -0.76 -17.42
CA LEU A 22 0.59 -2.16 -17.02
C LEU A 22 -0.38 -2.28 -15.85
N SER A 23 -0.31 -1.35 -14.89
CA SER A 23 -1.29 -1.26 -13.80
C SER A 23 -2.70 -1.01 -14.33
N ASP A 24 -2.85 -0.06 -15.27
CA ASP A 24 -4.15 0.25 -15.89
C ASP A 24 -4.77 -0.98 -16.56
N LYS A 25 -3.98 -1.75 -17.32
CA LYS A 25 -4.42 -3.01 -17.94
C LYS A 25 -4.86 -4.06 -16.93
N LEU A 26 -4.28 -4.08 -15.74
CA LEU A 26 -4.71 -4.97 -14.67
C LEU A 26 -6.01 -4.48 -14.05
N TRP A 27 -6.16 -3.17 -13.87
CA TRP A 27 -7.43 -2.58 -13.43
C TRP A 27 -8.59 -2.80 -14.42
N GLU A 28 -8.31 -2.99 -15.71
CA GLU A 28 -9.32 -3.40 -16.71
C GLU A 28 -9.91 -4.80 -16.44
N ILE A 29 -9.24 -5.67 -15.66
CA ILE A 29 -9.76 -7.00 -15.29
C ILE A 29 -10.96 -6.86 -14.35
N GLY A 30 -10.92 -5.88 -13.44
CA GLY A 30 -11.97 -5.66 -12.45
C GLY A 30 -11.43 -5.26 -11.07
N THR A 31 -12.10 -5.73 -10.03
CA THR A 31 -11.73 -5.46 -8.63
C THR A 31 -10.38 -6.08 -8.27
N LEU A 32 -9.81 -5.64 -7.15
CA LEU A 32 -8.53 -6.18 -6.67
C LEU A 32 -8.62 -7.70 -6.39
N GLU A 33 -9.77 -8.17 -5.92
CA GLU A 33 -10.07 -9.58 -5.72
C GLU A 33 -10.09 -10.35 -7.05
N GLU A 34 -10.76 -9.81 -8.07
CA GLU A 34 -10.84 -10.41 -9.41
C GLU A 34 -9.46 -10.47 -10.08
N ILE A 35 -8.64 -9.43 -9.93
CA ILE A 35 -7.25 -9.42 -10.39
C ILE A 35 -6.47 -10.55 -9.72
N ARG A 36 -6.55 -10.64 -8.38
CA ARG A 36 -5.83 -11.65 -7.59
C ARG A 36 -6.13 -13.09 -8.03
N GLU A 37 -7.37 -13.36 -8.45
CA GLU A 37 -7.81 -14.68 -8.89
C GLU A 37 -7.38 -15.02 -10.34
N GLN A 38 -7.18 -13.99 -11.18
CA GLN A 38 -6.89 -14.17 -12.60
C GLN A 38 -5.41 -14.08 -12.97
N VAL A 39 -4.59 -13.47 -12.11
CA VAL A 39 -3.14 -13.27 -12.33
C VAL A 39 -2.28 -14.10 -11.40
N SER A 40 -1.01 -14.27 -11.75
CA SER A 40 -0.07 -15.01 -10.91
C SER A 40 0.18 -14.28 -9.58
N PRO A 41 0.51 -15.00 -8.49
CA PRO A 41 0.82 -14.35 -7.22
C PRO A 41 1.90 -13.27 -7.34
N ASP A 42 2.93 -13.53 -8.16
CA ASP A 42 4.00 -12.55 -8.41
C ASP A 42 3.49 -11.32 -9.20
N LEU A 43 2.62 -11.51 -10.20
CA LEU A 43 2.05 -10.38 -10.93
C LEU A 43 1.09 -9.56 -10.06
N PHE A 44 0.35 -10.21 -9.18
CA PHE A 44 -0.50 -9.53 -8.20
C PHE A 44 0.34 -8.68 -7.24
N LEU A 45 1.41 -9.24 -6.66
CA LEU A 45 2.30 -8.48 -5.76
C LEU A 45 3.03 -7.35 -6.48
N LEU A 46 3.40 -7.54 -7.75
CA LEU A 46 3.90 -6.45 -8.59
C LEU A 46 2.88 -5.33 -8.75
N HIS A 47 1.62 -5.66 -9.03
CA HIS A 47 0.53 -4.68 -9.15
C HIS A 47 0.31 -3.90 -7.86
N ILE A 48 0.28 -4.59 -6.71
CA ILE A 48 0.23 -3.94 -5.39
C ILE A 48 1.43 -3.00 -5.22
N GLY A 49 2.64 -3.47 -5.54
CA GLY A 49 3.86 -2.67 -5.44
C GLY A 49 3.81 -1.38 -6.29
N ILE A 50 3.33 -1.48 -7.53
CA ILE A 50 3.20 -0.32 -8.42
C ILE A 50 2.22 0.71 -7.86
N ASN A 51 1.02 0.27 -7.44
CA ASN A 51 0.02 1.19 -6.89
C ASN A 51 0.46 1.75 -5.53
N MET A 52 1.08 0.96 -4.67
CA MET A 52 1.60 1.41 -3.37
C MET A 52 2.62 2.53 -3.53
N ILE A 53 3.64 2.33 -4.38
CA ILE A 53 4.69 3.33 -4.61
C ILE A 53 4.10 4.55 -5.32
N GLY A 54 3.28 4.36 -6.35
CA GLY A 54 2.67 5.46 -7.10
C GLY A 54 1.80 6.37 -6.23
N ASN A 55 0.95 5.79 -5.38
CA ASN A 55 0.12 6.57 -4.45
C ASN A 55 0.93 7.19 -3.32
N TRP A 56 1.95 6.50 -2.79
CA TRP A 56 2.84 7.08 -1.79
C TRP A 56 3.58 8.30 -2.33
N LYS A 57 4.09 8.25 -3.57
CA LYS A 57 4.76 9.37 -4.22
C LYS A 57 3.84 10.58 -4.45
N CYS A 58 2.51 10.40 -4.41
CA CYS A 58 1.54 11.48 -4.51
C CYS A 58 1.40 12.20 -3.17
N ASP A 59 0.98 11.49 -2.11
CA ASP A 59 0.54 12.10 -0.86
C ASP A 59 0.97 11.32 0.41
N GLY A 60 1.92 10.40 0.29
CA GLY A 60 2.50 9.65 1.41
C GLY A 60 1.64 8.49 1.92
N TRP A 61 2.10 7.88 3.02
CA TRP A 61 1.50 6.67 3.59
C TRP A 61 0.13 6.90 4.19
N TRP A 62 -0.08 8.05 4.83
CA TRP A 62 -1.40 8.34 5.39
C TRP A 62 -2.46 8.38 4.28
N TYR A 63 -2.15 8.95 3.13
CA TYR A 63 -3.03 8.91 1.97
C TYR A 63 -3.27 7.48 1.45
N VAL A 64 -2.21 6.67 1.29
CA VAL A 64 -2.36 5.26 0.88
C VAL A 64 -3.29 4.51 1.83
N ILE A 65 -3.15 4.71 3.13
CA ILE A 65 -4.00 4.06 4.13
C ILE A 65 -5.43 4.59 4.03
N CYS A 66 -5.62 5.91 3.95
CA CYS A 66 -6.95 6.51 3.96
C CYS A 66 -7.74 6.27 2.68
N GLU A 67 -7.12 6.40 1.51
CA GLU A 67 -7.81 6.50 0.22
C GLU A 67 -7.58 5.28 -0.69
N GLN A 68 -6.63 4.41 -0.34
CA GLN A 68 -6.36 3.16 -1.06
C GLN A 68 -6.55 1.95 -0.14
N ALA A 69 -7.62 1.97 0.67
CA ALA A 69 -7.83 1.03 1.76
C ALA A 69 -7.75 -0.43 1.30
N LYS A 70 -8.34 -0.76 0.14
CA LYS A 70 -8.32 -2.13 -0.40
C LYS A 70 -6.92 -2.67 -0.67
N LEU A 71 -5.91 -1.80 -0.87
CA LEU A 71 -4.51 -2.23 -1.03
C LEU A 71 -3.88 -2.62 0.32
N VAL A 72 -4.28 -1.98 1.42
CA VAL A 72 -3.66 -2.08 2.75
C VAL A 72 -3.41 -3.53 3.19
N PRO A 73 -4.38 -4.46 3.09
CA PRO A 73 -4.15 -5.85 3.50
C PRO A 73 -3.06 -6.58 2.71
N SER A 74 -2.77 -6.15 1.49
CA SER A 74 -1.78 -6.80 0.61
C SER A 74 -0.39 -6.15 0.67
N ILE A 75 -0.28 -4.94 1.22
CA ILE A 75 0.97 -4.17 1.29
C ILE A 75 2.10 -4.92 2.02
N PRO A 76 1.90 -5.52 3.22
CA PRO A 76 2.98 -6.22 3.91
C PRO A 76 3.64 -7.31 3.05
N LYS A 77 2.83 -8.11 2.35
CA LYS A 77 3.31 -9.19 1.48
C LYS A 77 4.00 -8.65 0.23
N ALA A 78 3.56 -7.50 -0.29
CA ALA A 78 4.25 -6.83 -1.40
C ALA A 78 5.62 -6.29 -0.96
N LEU A 79 5.70 -5.65 0.21
CA LEU A 79 6.96 -5.17 0.78
C LEU A 79 7.95 -6.32 1.02
N GLU A 80 7.48 -7.45 1.56
CA GLU A 80 8.28 -8.68 1.71
C GLU A 80 8.81 -9.17 0.35
N ALA A 81 7.96 -9.24 -0.66
CA ALA A 81 8.36 -9.69 -2.00
C ALA A 81 9.36 -8.76 -2.69
N LEU A 82 9.34 -7.47 -2.35
CA LEU A 82 10.31 -6.46 -2.79
C LEU A 82 11.59 -6.44 -1.93
N GLY A 83 11.68 -7.26 -0.89
CA GLY A 83 12.84 -7.32 0.03
C GLY A 83 12.92 -6.14 1.00
N LEU A 84 11.81 -5.42 1.22
CA LEU A 84 11.73 -4.21 2.06
C LEU A 84 11.23 -4.55 3.47
N TYR A 85 11.93 -5.43 4.18
CA TYR A 85 11.49 -5.98 5.47
C TYR A 85 11.33 -4.93 6.57
N ASP A 86 12.25 -3.96 6.69
CA ASP A 86 12.13 -2.90 7.69
C ASP A 86 10.88 -2.04 7.46
N LEU A 87 10.54 -1.83 6.18
CA LEU A 87 9.36 -1.08 5.78
C LEU A 87 8.07 -1.88 6.00
N GLU A 88 8.10 -3.19 5.74
CA GLU A 88 7.02 -4.12 6.09
C GLU A 88 6.71 -4.06 7.59
N ILE A 89 7.73 -4.20 8.43
CA ILE A 89 7.58 -4.15 9.89
C ILE A 89 7.02 -2.79 10.33
N ALA A 90 7.53 -1.69 9.78
CA ALA A 90 7.04 -0.35 10.09
C ALA A 90 5.58 -0.16 9.67
N PHE A 91 5.19 -0.67 8.49
CA PHE A 91 3.81 -0.58 8.00
C PHE A 91 2.86 -1.42 8.87
N THR A 92 3.21 -2.67 9.14
CA THR A 92 2.45 -3.57 10.02
C THR A 92 2.26 -2.97 11.42
N ASN A 93 3.28 -2.27 11.93
CA ASN A 93 3.19 -1.52 13.19
C ASN A 93 2.16 -0.39 13.15
N VAL A 94 2.00 0.32 12.03
CA VAL A 94 0.93 1.32 11.87
C VAL A 94 -0.44 0.62 11.87
N ILE A 95 -0.59 -0.43 11.07
CA ILE A 95 -1.87 -1.14 10.91
C ILE A 95 -2.32 -1.80 12.22
N SER A 96 -1.40 -2.27 13.06
CA SER A 96 -1.73 -2.82 14.39
C SER A 96 -2.42 -1.83 15.36
N LEU A 97 -2.43 -0.53 15.04
CA LEU A 97 -3.15 0.48 15.84
C LEU A 97 -4.62 0.61 15.45
N PHE A 98 -5.02 0.02 14.31
CA PHE A 98 -6.41 -0.01 13.89
C PHE A 98 -7.21 -0.99 14.75
N PRO A 99 -8.50 -0.73 15.01
CA PRO A 99 -9.36 -1.70 15.70
C PRO A 99 -9.39 -3.05 14.98
N ASP A 100 -9.42 -4.17 15.71
CA ASP A 100 -9.40 -5.52 15.14
C ASP A 100 -10.54 -5.82 14.16
N TYR A 101 -11.65 -5.09 14.28
CA TYR A 101 -12.82 -5.21 13.41
C TYR A 101 -12.73 -4.36 12.12
N THR A 102 -11.58 -3.72 11.86
CA THR A 102 -11.40 -2.86 10.69
C THR A 102 -11.55 -3.67 9.42
N VAL A 103 -12.51 -3.28 8.59
CA VAL A 103 -12.61 -3.70 7.20
C VAL A 103 -12.01 -2.59 6.35
N PHE A 104 -10.92 -2.88 5.66
CA PHE A 104 -10.21 -1.91 4.82
C PHE A 104 -10.94 -1.72 3.48
N SER A 105 -11.90 -0.80 3.44
CA SER A 105 -12.66 -0.46 2.24
C SER A 105 -13.11 0.99 2.26
N ASN A 106 -12.82 1.73 1.18
CA ASN A 106 -13.32 3.10 0.96
C ASN A 106 -14.82 3.15 0.58
N GLU A 107 -15.48 1.99 0.46
CA GLU A 107 -16.92 1.90 0.20
C GLU A 107 -17.76 1.90 1.47
N GLU A 108 -17.13 1.76 2.64
CA GLU A 108 -17.79 1.63 3.94
C GLU A 108 -17.59 2.90 4.78
N ASP A 109 -18.68 3.57 5.14
CA ASP A 109 -18.64 4.78 6.00
C ASP A 109 -17.92 4.51 7.34
N SER A 110 -18.05 3.27 7.84
CA SER A 110 -17.37 2.84 9.06
C SER A 110 -15.85 2.91 8.99
N TYR A 111 -15.26 2.78 7.79
CA TYR A 111 -13.83 2.92 7.58
C TYR A 111 -13.40 4.38 7.77
N TYR A 112 -14.12 5.32 7.18
CA TYR A 112 -13.85 6.75 7.36
C TYR A 112 -14.05 7.22 8.80
N ASP A 113 -14.99 6.63 9.55
CA ASP A 113 -15.09 6.86 10.99
C ASP A 113 -13.83 6.43 11.74
N ILE A 114 -13.24 5.27 11.41
CA ILE A 114 -11.97 4.81 11.99
C ILE A 114 -10.82 5.76 11.63
N ILE A 115 -10.71 6.18 10.36
CA ILE A 115 -9.70 7.14 9.90
C ILE A 115 -9.82 8.46 10.66
N ASN A 116 -11.02 9.04 10.70
CA ASN A 116 -11.31 10.28 11.43
C ASN A 116 -11.01 10.16 12.92
N PHE A 117 -11.28 8.98 13.51
CA PHE A 117 -10.98 8.71 14.90
C PHE A 117 -9.49 8.73 15.20
N LEU A 118 -8.70 8.08 14.34
CA LEU A 118 -7.24 7.93 14.49
C LEU A 118 -6.47 9.18 14.05
N GLN A 119 -7.01 10.00 13.15
CA GLN A 119 -6.32 11.19 12.64
C GLN A 119 -6.33 12.35 13.64
N SER A 120 -7.43 12.52 14.36
CA SER A 120 -7.68 13.70 15.20
C SER A 120 -8.59 13.37 16.37
N THR A 121 -8.37 13.99 17.53
CA THR A 121 -9.28 13.88 18.69
C THR A 121 -10.57 14.70 18.52
N TYR A 122 -10.64 15.56 17.50
CA TYR A 122 -11.73 16.52 17.31
C TYR A 122 -12.73 16.13 16.23
N CYS A 123 -12.40 15.15 15.39
CA CYS A 123 -13.36 14.64 14.41
C CYS A 123 -14.48 13.89 15.12
N LYS A 124 -15.72 14.23 14.77
CA LYS A 124 -16.89 13.47 15.21
C LYS A 124 -16.98 12.20 14.35
N VAL A 125 -17.35 11.09 14.99
CA VAL A 125 -17.52 9.78 14.35
C VAL A 125 -18.86 9.20 14.75
N SER A 126 -19.49 8.46 13.84
CA SER A 126 -20.81 7.88 14.06
C SER A 126 -20.73 6.51 14.75
N ASP A 127 -19.62 5.78 14.58
CA ASP A 127 -19.40 4.46 15.18
C ASP A 127 -19.43 4.52 16.73
N GLU A 128 -20.44 3.89 17.31
CA GLU A 128 -20.62 3.83 18.76
C GLU A 128 -19.46 3.12 19.48
N ARG A 129 -18.80 2.15 18.83
CA ARG A 129 -17.67 1.42 19.43
C ARG A 129 -16.49 2.37 19.65
N LEU A 130 -16.25 3.26 18.69
CA LEU A 130 -15.23 4.30 18.79
C LEU A 130 -15.60 5.34 19.86
N ASN A 131 -16.88 5.74 19.93
CA ASN A 131 -17.36 6.68 20.93
C ASN A 131 -17.33 6.15 22.39
N ARG A 132 -17.22 4.83 22.58
CA ARG A 132 -16.99 4.23 23.92
C ARG A 132 -15.54 4.34 24.40
N ILE A 133 -14.60 4.65 23.52
CA ILE A 133 -13.19 4.85 23.90
C ILE A 133 -13.06 6.23 24.56
N SER A 134 -12.37 6.28 25.71
CA SER A 134 -12.19 7.53 26.44
C SER A 134 -11.37 8.54 25.62
N PHE A 135 -11.61 9.83 25.87
CA PHE A 135 -10.89 10.91 25.19
C PHE A 135 -9.36 10.80 25.37
N GLU A 136 -8.89 10.50 26.58
CA GLU A 136 -7.45 10.32 26.84
C GLU A 136 -6.88 9.13 26.08
N LYS A 137 -7.62 8.01 25.99
CA LYS A 137 -7.17 6.87 25.21
C LYS A 137 -7.12 7.19 23.71
N ARG A 138 -8.11 7.92 23.19
CA ARG A 138 -8.08 8.41 21.79
C ARG A 138 -6.86 9.30 21.54
N LYS A 139 -6.55 10.22 22.47
CA LYS A 139 -5.39 11.10 22.37
C LYS A 139 -4.07 10.32 22.31
N GLU A 140 -3.92 9.27 23.10
CA GLU A 140 -2.77 8.36 23.02
C GLU A 140 -2.71 7.68 21.65
N MET A 141 -3.82 7.14 21.14
CA MET A 141 -3.88 6.46 19.84
C MET A 141 -3.51 7.40 18.69
N VAL A 142 -4.07 8.62 18.67
CA VAL A 142 -3.75 9.65 17.67
C VAL A 142 -2.26 10.01 17.72
N LYS A 143 -1.67 10.11 18.91
CA LYS A 143 -0.23 10.36 19.04
C LYS A 143 0.60 9.19 18.52
N SER A 144 0.24 7.97 18.89
CA SER A 144 0.96 6.76 18.47
C SER A 144 0.90 6.55 16.97
N ILE A 145 -0.25 6.78 16.33
CA ILE A 145 -0.36 6.57 14.88
C ILE A 145 0.48 7.58 14.11
N ARG A 146 0.46 8.87 14.50
CA ARG A 146 1.32 9.89 13.91
C ARG A 146 2.79 9.51 14.01
N GLN A 147 3.26 9.13 15.20
CA GLN A 147 4.67 8.75 15.40
C GLN A 147 5.09 7.54 14.56
N LYS A 148 4.22 6.54 14.41
CA LYS A 148 4.52 5.35 13.59
C LYS A 148 4.48 5.66 12.10
N VAL A 149 3.53 6.50 11.65
CA VAL A 149 3.49 6.99 10.27
C VAL A 149 4.74 7.83 9.98
N ASP A 150 5.14 8.75 10.86
CA ASP A 150 6.38 9.53 10.68
C ASP A 150 7.61 8.62 10.54
N THR A 151 7.69 7.56 11.34
CA THR A 151 8.77 6.56 11.23
C THR A 151 8.73 5.84 9.89
N LEU A 152 7.53 5.46 9.45
CA LEU A 152 7.31 4.81 8.16
C LEU A 152 7.72 5.72 6.99
N GLU A 153 7.37 7.02 7.04
CA GLU A 153 7.80 8.01 6.04
C GLU A 153 9.32 8.15 5.99
N LEU A 154 9.98 8.26 7.15
CA LEU A 154 11.44 8.37 7.24
C LEU A 154 12.18 7.19 6.62
N LEU A 155 11.61 5.97 6.72
CA LEU A 155 12.17 4.78 6.08
C LEU A 155 11.91 4.75 4.56
N THR A 156 10.87 5.43 4.10
CA THR A 156 10.40 5.36 2.71
C THR A 156 11.05 6.41 1.83
N GLU A 157 11.26 7.62 2.37
CA GLU A 157 11.79 8.76 1.63
C GLU A 157 13.08 8.43 0.85
N PRO A 158 14.10 7.75 1.43
CA PRO A 158 15.32 7.42 0.69
C PRO A 158 15.11 6.40 -0.43
N LEU A 159 14.02 5.63 -0.38
CA LEU A 159 13.71 4.57 -1.34
C LEU A 159 12.92 5.09 -2.53
N TRP A 160 11.92 5.94 -2.28
CA TRP A 160 10.90 6.31 -3.28
C TRP A 160 10.76 7.81 -3.52
N GLY A 161 11.32 8.64 -2.62
CA GLY A 161 11.23 10.10 -2.64
C GLY A 161 12.04 10.77 -3.75
N GLU A 162 12.19 12.09 -3.65
CA GLU A 162 12.93 12.86 -4.65
C GLU A 162 14.43 12.48 -4.63
N GLY A 163 15.01 12.26 -5.81
CA GLY A 163 16.42 11.87 -5.94
C GLY A 163 16.72 10.39 -5.63
N ALA A 164 15.71 9.59 -5.28
CA ALA A 164 15.87 8.15 -5.10
C ALA A 164 16.27 7.44 -6.40
N GLU A 165 16.97 6.30 -6.27
CA GLU A 165 17.48 5.54 -7.41
C GLU A 165 16.35 5.11 -8.36
N GLN A 166 16.57 5.25 -9.68
CA GLN A 166 15.55 4.98 -10.70
C GLN A 166 14.23 5.75 -10.44
N ASN A 167 14.33 6.98 -9.94
CA ASN A 167 13.19 7.82 -9.56
C ASN A 167 12.24 7.13 -8.57
N GLY A 168 12.77 6.29 -7.68
CA GLY A 168 12.00 5.57 -6.68
C GLY A 168 11.38 4.26 -7.13
N TRP A 169 11.63 3.82 -8.37
CA TRP A 169 11.06 2.59 -8.93
C TRP A 169 12.02 1.39 -8.87
N LYS A 170 13.20 1.55 -8.28
CA LYS A 170 14.26 0.53 -8.24
C LYS A 170 13.72 -0.85 -7.84
N GLN A 171 13.01 -0.96 -6.73
CA GLN A 171 12.57 -2.25 -6.19
C GLN A 171 11.59 -2.95 -7.14
N ILE A 172 10.74 -2.20 -7.83
CA ILE A 172 9.83 -2.73 -8.85
C ILE A 172 10.62 -3.27 -10.05
N LEU A 173 11.60 -2.51 -10.52
CA LEU A 173 12.44 -2.90 -11.65
C LEU A 173 13.26 -4.16 -11.32
N ASP A 174 13.91 -4.18 -10.16
CA ASP A 174 14.70 -5.31 -9.67
C ASP A 174 13.81 -6.56 -9.51
N PHE A 175 12.58 -6.41 -9.00
CA PHE A 175 11.62 -7.51 -8.89
C PHE A 175 11.22 -8.08 -10.26
N VAL A 176 10.89 -7.22 -11.23
CA VAL A 176 10.54 -7.69 -12.59
C VAL A 176 11.72 -8.42 -13.24
N ILE A 177 12.94 -7.89 -13.11
CA ILE A 177 14.17 -8.51 -13.65
C ILE A 177 14.37 -9.90 -13.03
N LEU A 178 14.30 -10.01 -11.70
CA LEU A 178 14.47 -11.26 -10.97
C LEU A 178 13.44 -12.31 -11.42
N LYS A 179 12.16 -11.92 -11.56
CA LYS A 179 11.07 -12.83 -11.92
C LYS A 179 11.06 -13.22 -13.38
N LYS A 180 11.62 -12.38 -14.27
CA LYS A 180 11.90 -12.78 -15.66
C LYS A 180 12.97 -13.86 -15.77
N GLN A 181 14.03 -13.79 -14.94
CA GLN A 181 15.15 -14.73 -14.98
C GLN A 181 14.86 -16.09 -14.37
N LYS A 182 14.05 -16.17 -13.29
CA LYS A 182 13.71 -17.44 -12.61
C LYS A 182 12.83 -18.40 -13.44
N ASN A 183 12.33 -17.96 -14.59
CA ASN A 183 11.47 -18.76 -15.48
C ASN A 183 12.16 -19.11 -16.81
N MET A 184 13.51 -19.11 -16.83
CA MET A 184 14.38 -19.70 -17.85
C MET A 184 15.02 -20.97 -17.32
#